data_AF-A0A521H023-F1
#
_entry.id   AF-A0A521H023-F1
#
_cell.length_a   1.000
_cell.length_b   1.000
_cell.length_c   1.000
_cell.angle_alpha   90.00
_cell.angle_beta   90.00
_cell.angle_gamma   90.00
#
_symmetry.space_group_name_H-M   'P 1'
#
loop_
_entity.id
_entity.type
_entity.pdbx_description
1 polymer ?
#
loop_
_entity_poly.entity_id
_entity_poly.type
_entity_poly.pdbx_seq_one_letter_code
_entity_poly.pdbx_strand_id
1 'polypeptide(L)'
;MKQNPLSPEEQEKQEYYRDARTGGYYGKIWTTVGKCVFCDLRDKYIVHEENGIVLTVPLFAYIDGNLMIIPRRHIKSVKELTDSEWETVRKFMYIAKKIIRKV
;
A
#
# COMPACT_ATOMS: atom_id res chain seq x y z
N MET A 1 15.25 7.17 -5.33
CA MET A 1 15.21 7.69 -6.71
C MET A 1 13.96 8.55 -6.84
N LYS A 2 14.05 9.78 -7.37
CA LYS A 2 12.87 10.64 -7.59
C LYS A 2 12.22 10.23 -8.92
N GLN A 3 10.97 9.76 -8.88
CA GLN A 3 10.23 9.36 -10.08
C GLN A 3 9.89 10.58 -10.95
N ASN A 4 9.78 10.37 -12.27
CA ASN A 4 9.25 11.34 -13.23
C ASN A 4 7.81 11.75 -12.86
N PRO A 5 7.39 12.99 -13.14
CA PRO A 5 6.03 13.43 -12.91
C PRO A 5 5.03 12.57 -13.70
N LEU A 6 3.94 12.18 -13.03
CA LEU A 6 2.86 11.36 -13.59
C LEU A 6 2.23 12.06 -14.80
N SER A 7 1.85 11.28 -15.81
CA SER A 7 1.02 11.79 -16.90
C SER A 7 -0.35 12.28 -16.39
N PRO A 8 -1.00 13.24 -17.06
CA PRO A 8 -2.29 13.77 -16.63
C PRO A 8 -3.37 12.69 -16.42
N GLU A 9 -3.45 11.71 -17.32
CA GLU A 9 -4.38 10.58 -17.22
C GLU A 9 -4.12 9.70 -15.99
N GLU A 10 -2.85 9.51 -15.63
CA GLU A 10 -2.49 8.78 -14.42
C GLU A 10 -2.78 9.55 -13.15
N GLN A 11 -2.73 10.89 -13.18
CA GLN A 11 -3.10 11.71 -12.03
C GLN A 11 -4.60 11.62 -11.77
N GLU A 12 -5.42 11.80 -12.81
CA GLU A 12 -6.88 11.69 -12.73
C GLU A 12 -7.32 10.31 -12.23
N LYS A 13 -6.69 9.24 -12.73
CA LYS A 13 -6.95 7.87 -12.26
C LYS A 13 -6.63 7.66 -10.78
N GLN A 14 -5.63 8.36 -10.25
CA GLN A 14 -5.23 8.26 -8.85
C GLN A 14 -6.15 9.07 -7.93
N GLU A 15 -6.67 10.21 -8.40
CA GLU A 15 -7.72 10.96 -7.71
C GLU A 15 -9.02 10.15 -7.66
N TYR A 16 -9.39 9.52 -8.78
CA TYR A 16 -10.52 8.59 -8.84
C TYR A 16 -10.38 7.42 -7.84
N TYR A 17 -9.19 6.86 -7.66
CA TYR A 17 -8.94 5.81 -6.68
C TYR A 17 -8.99 6.29 -5.23
N ARG A 18 -8.49 7.50 -4.95
CA ARG A 18 -8.60 8.13 -3.62
C ARG A 18 -10.07 8.32 -3.22
N ASP A 19 -10.88 8.81 -4.14
CA ASP A 19 -12.27 9.20 -3.88
C ASP A 19 -13.25 8.01 -4.02
N ALA A 20 -12.75 6.82 -4.36
CA ALA A 20 -13.53 5.58 -4.47
C ALA A 20 -14.31 5.22 -3.20
N ARG A 21 -13.79 5.60 -2.03
CA ARG A 21 -14.45 5.39 -0.74
C ARG A 21 -15.68 6.29 -0.57
N THR A 22 -15.58 7.56 -0.93
CA THR A 22 -16.66 8.54 -0.76
C THR A 22 -17.70 8.44 -1.88
N GLY A 23 -17.28 7.98 -3.08
CA GLY A 23 -18.14 7.89 -4.25
C GLY A 23 -18.92 6.57 -4.42
N GLY A 24 -18.74 5.57 -3.55
CA GLY A 24 -19.56 4.34 -3.56
C GLY A 24 -19.28 3.34 -4.69
N TYR A 25 -18.26 3.56 -5.52
CA TYR A 25 -17.89 2.70 -6.66
C TYR A 25 -16.71 1.74 -6.38
N TYR A 26 -16.33 1.59 -5.11
CA TYR A 26 -15.26 0.69 -4.63
C TYR A 26 -15.34 -0.74 -5.21
N GLY A 27 -16.55 -1.32 -5.23
CA GLY A 27 -16.77 -2.70 -5.68
C GLY A 27 -16.47 -2.96 -7.17
N LYS A 28 -16.45 -1.92 -8.01
CA LYS A 28 -16.16 -2.03 -9.45
C LYS A 28 -14.70 -1.77 -9.80
N ILE A 29 -13.97 -1.03 -8.98
CA ILE A 29 -12.58 -0.69 -9.29
C ILE A 29 -11.68 -1.92 -9.17
N TRP A 30 -11.82 -2.70 -8.10
CA TRP A 30 -10.94 -3.84 -7.84
C TRP A 30 -11.11 -4.99 -8.85
N THR A 31 -12.28 -5.11 -9.50
CA THR A 31 -12.56 -6.13 -10.51
C THR A 31 -11.95 -5.82 -11.88
N THR A 32 -11.58 -4.56 -12.12
CA THR A 32 -11.07 -4.09 -13.42
C THR A 32 -9.54 -4.15 -13.50
N VAL A 33 -8.86 -4.37 -12.37
CA VAL A 33 -7.39 -4.40 -12.31
C VAL A 33 -6.90 -5.80 -12.65
N GLY A 34 -6.52 -6.03 -13.91
CA GLY A 34 -5.97 -7.32 -14.39
C GLY A 34 -4.60 -7.69 -13.82
N LYS A 35 -4.06 -6.92 -12.86
CA LYS A 35 -2.79 -7.13 -12.17
C LYS A 35 -2.98 -6.88 -10.68
N CYS A 36 -2.23 -7.59 -9.84
CA CYS A 36 -2.28 -7.41 -8.39
C CYS A 36 -1.82 -5.98 -8.01
N VAL A 37 -2.70 -5.22 -7.36
CA VAL A 37 -2.46 -3.82 -6.93
C VAL A 37 -1.30 -3.67 -5.95
N PHE A 38 -0.93 -4.74 -5.26
CA PHE A 38 0.17 -4.76 -4.30
C PHE A 38 1.51 -5.09 -4.96
N CYS A 39 1.51 -5.92 -6.01
CA CYS A 39 2.71 -6.20 -6.78
C CYS A 39 3.12 -4.99 -7.64
N ASP A 40 2.15 -4.20 -8.10
CA ASP A 40 2.36 -2.96 -8.85
C ASP A 40 2.28 -1.71 -7.95
N LEU A 41 2.72 -1.85 -6.68
CA LEU A 41 2.68 -0.74 -5.73
C LEU A 41 3.67 0.36 -6.13
N ARG A 42 3.16 1.58 -6.31
CA ARG A 42 3.96 2.77 -6.66
C ARG A 42 4.71 3.32 -5.44
N ASP A 43 5.97 3.73 -5.64
CA ASP A 43 6.84 4.23 -4.56
C ASP A 43 6.27 5.43 -3.78
N LYS A 44 5.41 6.25 -4.41
CA LYS A 44 4.78 7.39 -3.73
C LYS A 44 3.91 7.01 -2.52
N TYR A 45 3.46 5.76 -2.45
CA TYR A 45 2.66 5.24 -1.35
C TYR A 45 3.50 4.59 -0.24
N ILE A 46 4.80 4.41 -0.49
CA ILE A 46 5.72 3.74 0.41
C ILE A 46 6.18 4.72 1.48
N VAL A 47 5.88 4.38 2.73
CA VAL A 47 6.35 5.11 3.91
C VAL A 47 7.74 4.62 4.29
N HIS A 48 7.91 3.30 4.37
CA HIS A 48 9.20 2.64 4.65
C HIS A 48 9.30 1.32 3.88
N GLU A 49 10.52 0.94 3.50
CA GLU A 49 10.83 -0.34 2.87
C GLU A 49 12.14 -0.90 3.41
N GLU A 50 12.14 -2.17 3.82
CA GLU A 50 13.28 -2.87 4.41
C GLU A 50 13.09 -4.38 4.23
N ASN A 51 14.16 -5.14 3.93
CA ASN A 51 14.14 -6.61 3.78
C ASN A 51 12.98 -7.16 2.91
N GLY A 52 12.62 -6.45 1.84
CA GLY A 52 11.52 -6.86 0.97
C GLY A 52 10.12 -6.69 1.57
N ILE A 53 9.99 -6.06 2.73
CA ILE A 53 8.73 -5.65 3.37
C ILE A 53 8.54 -4.14 3.21
N VAL A 54 7.31 -3.74 2.93
CA VAL A 54 6.90 -2.37 2.67
C VAL A 54 5.81 -1.97 3.67
N LEU A 55 6.03 -0.85 4.37
CA LEU A 55 4.98 -0.10 5.05
C LEU A 55 4.41 0.92 4.07
N THR A 56 3.14 0.80 3.73
CA THR A 56 2.48 1.61 2.69
C THR A 56 1.17 2.18 3.17
N VAL A 57 0.77 3.29 2.57
CA VAL A 57 -0.63 3.73 2.56
C VAL A 57 -1.34 2.97 1.44
N PRO A 58 -2.47 2.27 1.70
CA PRO A 58 -3.20 1.60 0.64
C PRO A 58 -3.81 2.62 -0.33
N LEU A 59 -3.84 2.26 -1.61
CA LEU A 59 -4.53 3.03 -2.66
C LEU A 59 -5.99 3.33 -2.30
N PHE A 60 -6.63 2.42 -1.57
CA PHE A 60 -8.01 2.53 -1.13
C PHE A 60 -8.10 2.47 0.39
N ALA A 61 -7.81 3.58 1.07
CA ALA A 61 -7.82 3.65 2.53
C ALA A 61 -9.24 3.73 3.11
N TYR A 62 -9.62 2.77 3.97
CA TYR A 62 -10.94 2.70 4.61
C TYR A 62 -11.15 3.64 5.80
N ILE A 63 -10.09 4.05 6.49
CA ILE A 63 -10.11 4.96 7.65
C ILE A 63 -8.83 5.81 7.65
N ASP A 64 -8.85 6.91 8.37
CA ASP A 64 -7.65 7.72 8.57
C ASP A 64 -6.62 6.93 9.38
N GLY A 65 -5.35 7.06 9.00
CA GLY A 65 -4.28 6.24 9.57
C GLY A 65 -4.29 4.77 9.12
N ASN A 66 -5.07 4.38 8.11
CA ASN A 66 -4.99 3.03 7.56
C ASN A 66 -3.63 2.81 6.87
N LEU A 67 -2.79 1.98 7.48
CA LEU A 67 -1.49 1.57 6.96
C LEU A 67 -1.49 0.07 6.72
N MET A 68 -0.75 -0.36 5.70
CA MET A 68 -0.54 -1.77 5.40
C MET A 68 0.93 -2.12 5.44
N ILE A 69 1.23 -3.32 5.94
CA ILE A 69 2.56 -3.93 5.88
C ILE A 69 2.45 -5.10 4.90
N ILE A 70 3.15 -5.01 3.78
CA ILE A 70 3.06 -6.00 2.70
C ILE A 70 4.46 -6.43 2.25
N PRO A 71 4.66 -7.69 1.85
CA PRO A 71 5.87 -8.11 1.16
C PRO A 71 5.85 -7.66 -0.31
N ARG A 72 7.04 -7.36 -0.85
CA ARG A 72 7.25 -7.16 -2.30
C ARG A 72 7.01 -8.47 -3.06
N ARG A 73 7.46 -9.58 -2.48
CA ARG A 73 7.22 -10.92 -3.04
C ARG A 73 5.76 -11.30 -2.82
N HIS A 74 5.10 -11.72 -3.88
CA HIS A 74 3.74 -12.23 -3.79
C HIS A 74 3.73 -13.55 -2.99
N ILE A 75 3.02 -13.56 -1.86
CA ILE A 75 2.80 -14.74 -1.02
C ILE A 75 1.31 -14.89 -0.76
N LYS A 76 0.86 -16.12 -0.51
CA LYS A 76 -0.55 -16.41 -0.20
C LYS A 76 -0.77 -16.61 1.29
N SER A 77 0.28 -16.91 2.04
CA SER A 77 0.23 -17.12 3.48
C SER A 77 1.39 -16.42 4.20
N VAL A 78 1.11 -15.90 5.40
CA VAL A 78 2.12 -15.33 6.30
C VAL A 78 3.20 -16.35 6.67
N LYS A 79 2.89 -17.66 6.60
CA LYS A 79 3.85 -18.74 6.85
C LYS A 79 4.98 -18.81 5.82
N GLU A 80 4.83 -18.15 4.68
CA GLU A 80 5.85 -18.12 3.63
C GLU A 80 6.88 -17.01 3.83
N LEU A 81 6.74 -16.19 4.87
CA LEU A 81 7.72 -15.16 5.21
C LEU A 81 9.01 -15.79 5.72
N THR A 82 10.13 -15.22 5.29
CA THR A 82 11.44 -15.50 5.89
C THR A 82 11.53 -14.87 7.28
N ASP A 83 12.48 -15.33 8.10
CA ASP A 83 12.69 -14.77 9.45
C ASP A 83 12.99 -13.27 9.41
N SER A 84 13.78 -12.81 8.42
CA SER A 84 14.12 -11.39 8.22
C SER A 84 12.91 -10.53 7.82
N GLU A 85 12.04 -11.07 6.95
CA GLU A 85 10.78 -10.44 6.56
C GLU A 85 9.87 -10.33 7.81
N TRP A 86 9.78 -11.39 8.60
CA TRP A 86 8.95 -11.42 9.82
C TRP A 86 9.43 -10.45 10.90
N GLU A 87 10.75 -10.33 11.10
CA GLU A 87 11.31 -9.33 12.01
C GLU A 87 10.99 -7.91 11.55
N THR A 88 11.06 -7.66 10.25
CA THR A 88 10.75 -6.36 9.66
C THR A 88 9.26 -6.03 9.81
N VAL A 89 8.37 -7.02 9.66
CA VAL A 89 6.94 -6.85 9.95
C VAL A 89 6.73 -6.37 11.38
N ARG A 90 7.39 -6.99 12.37
CA ARG A 90 7.28 -6.57 13.79
C ARG A 90 7.81 -5.16 14.03
N LYS A 91 8.94 -4.81 13.41
CA LYS A 91 9.50 -3.45 13.44
C LYS A 91 8.52 -2.43 12.85
N PHE A 92 7.93 -2.73 11.70
CA PHE A 92 6.99 -1.84 11.03
C PHE A 92 5.67 -1.70 11.79
N MET A 93 5.20 -2.75 12.48
CA MET A 93 4.05 -2.64 13.38
C MET A 93 4.28 -1.61 14.49
N TYR A 94 5.48 -1.57 15.08
CA TYR A 94 5.84 -0.58 16.09
C TYR A 94 5.86 0.85 15.52
N ILE A 95 6.44 1.03 14.33
CA ILE A 95 6.49 2.33 13.64
C ILE A 95 5.08 2.79 13.27
N ALA A 96 4.28 1.93 12.64
CA ALA A 96 2.90 2.22 12.24
C ALA A 96 2.05 2.67 13.44
N LYS A 97 2.15 1.96 14.59
CA LYS A 97 1.45 2.36 15.82
C LYS A 97 1.82 3.77 16.28
N LYS A 98 3.09 4.18 16.14
CA LYS A 98 3.52 5.55 16.49
C LYS A 98 2.99 6.60 15.52
N ILE A 99 2.89 6.27 14.23
CA ILE A 99 2.34 7.15 13.20
C ILE A 99 0.86 7.39 13.46
N ILE A 100 0.08 6.31 13.62
CA ILE A 100 -1.38 6.37 13.78
C ILE A 100 -1.78 7.15 15.03
N ARG A 101 -1.00 7.06 16.12
CA ARG A 101 -1.27 7.81 17.36
C ARG A 101 -1.13 9.33 17.25
N LYS A 102 -0.58 9.84 16.15
CA LYS A 102 -0.47 11.28 15.88
C LYS A 102 -1.59 11.81 14.99
N VAL A 103 -2.48 10.93 14.52
CA VAL A 103 -3.64 11.24 13.69
C VAL A 103 -4.84 11.50 14.59
#